data_AF-A0A2V8R084-F1
#
_entry.id   AF-A0A2V8R084-F1
#
_cell.length_a   1.000
_cell.length_b   1.000
_cell.length_c   1.000
_cell.angle_alpha   90.00
_cell.angle_beta   90.00
_cell.angle_gamma   90.00
#
_symmetry.space_group_name_H-M   'P 1'
#
loop_
_entity.id
_entity.type
_entity.pdbx_description
1 polymer ?
#
loop_
_entity_poly.entity_id
_entity_poly.type
_entity_poly.pdbx_seq_one_letter_code
_entity_poly.pdbx_strand_id
1 'polypeptide(L)'
;MSPKEIAAHYEAKVFDAPDAAKGAGFVLTETFAPRNVWNKASAAQSLLLKLREKKEKGEVTEIGLVIEPWSVTGCYLPKETAPREV
;
A
#
# COMPACT_ATOMS: atom_id res chain seq x y z
N MET A 1 -1.87 -4.31 17.53
CA MET A 1 -1.73 -3.42 16.35
C MET A 1 -2.58 -3.97 15.22
N SER A 2 -3.57 -3.20 14.81
CA SER A 2 -4.43 -3.47 13.65
C SER A 2 -3.75 -2.94 12.37
N PRO A 3 -4.02 -3.53 11.19
CA PRO A 3 -3.44 -3.04 9.93
C PRO A 3 -3.74 -1.55 9.65
N LYS A 4 -4.87 -1.02 10.13
CA LYS A 4 -5.20 0.42 10.09
C LYS A 4 -4.26 1.27 10.96
N GLU A 5 -3.91 0.80 12.16
CA GLU A 5 -2.96 1.49 13.05
C GLU A 5 -1.55 1.48 12.47
N ILE A 6 -1.14 0.38 11.83
CA ILE A 6 0.14 0.28 11.14
C ILE A 6 0.16 1.26 9.96
N ALA A 7 -0.89 1.32 9.15
CA ALA A 7 -0.97 2.30 8.06
C ALA A 7 -0.83 3.74 8.57
N ALA A 8 -1.52 4.10 9.64
CA ALA A 8 -1.40 5.43 10.27
C ALA A 8 0.03 5.70 10.78
N HIS A 9 0.69 4.69 11.36
CA HIS A 9 2.07 4.82 11.86
C HIS A 9 3.10 5.08 10.75
N TYR A 10 2.85 4.58 9.54
CA TYR A 10 3.72 4.78 8.38
C TYR A 10 3.25 5.94 7.48
N GLU A 11 2.30 6.76 7.95
CA GLU A 11 1.67 7.84 7.16
C GLU A 11 1.15 7.36 5.79
N ALA A 12 0.65 6.12 5.75
CA ALA A 12 0.20 5.48 4.55
C ALA A 12 -1.31 5.68 4.36
N LYS A 13 -1.73 5.95 3.13
CA LYS A 13 -3.16 6.03 2.82
C LYS A 13 -3.81 4.65 2.94
N VAL A 14 -4.95 4.60 3.62
CA VAL A 14 -5.78 3.40 3.68
C VAL A 14 -6.92 3.54 2.70
N PHE A 15 -7.10 2.52 1.87
CA PHE A 15 -8.22 2.40 0.95
C PHE A 15 -9.03 1.15 1.31
N ASP A 16 -10.35 1.25 1.23
CA ASP A 16 -11.22 0.09 1.48
C ASP A 16 -11.40 -0.79 0.23
N ALA A 17 -11.02 -0.29 -0.96
CA ALA A 17 -11.13 -0.99 -2.23
C ALA A 17 -9.97 -0.67 -3.19
N PRO A 18 -9.56 -1.62 -4.06
CA PRO A 18 -8.51 -1.39 -5.05
C PRO A 18 -8.88 -0.29 -6.06
N ASP A 19 -10.16 -0.16 -6.38
CA ASP A 19 -10.68 0.90 -7.26
C ASP A 19 -10.44 2.30 -6.71
N ALA A 20 -10.60 2.49 -5.39
CA ALA A 20 -10.36 3.78 -4.74
C ALA A 20 -8.87 4.17 -4.81
N ALA A 21 -7.97 3.19 -4.66
CA ALA A 21 -6.54 3.42 -4.81
C ALA A 21 -6.18 3.80 -6.26
N LYS A 22 -6.69 3.05 -7.25
CA LYS A 22 -6.47 3.35 -8.68
C LYS A 22 -7.04 4.72 -9.07
N GLY A 23 -8.24 5.06 -8.61
CA GLY A 23 -8.86 6.36 -8.87
C GLY A 23 -8.08 7.54 -8.27
N ALA A 24 -7.33 7.30 -7.19
CA ALA A 24 -6.41 8.26 -6.60
C ALA A 24 -5.02 8.29 -7.28
N GLY A 25 -4.80 7.52 -8.34
CA GLY A 25 -3.52 7.44 -9.06
C GLY A 25 -2.50 6.49 -8.43
N PHE A 26 -2.88 5.70 -7.42
CA PHE A 26 -1.97 4.72 -6.82
C PHE A 26 -1.88 3.46 -7.68
N VAL A 27 -0.64 2.96 -7.81
CA VAL A 27 -0.31 1.68 -8.43
C VAL A 27 -0.42 0.58 -7.37
N LEU A 28 -1.27 -0.41 -7.60
CA LEU A 28 -1.39 -1.60 -6.76
C LEU A 28 -0.19 -2.54 -6.96
N THR A 29 0.27 -3.18 -5.89
CA THR A 29 1.44 -4.08 -5.89
C THR A 29 1.03 -5.47 -5.41
N GLU A 30 1.70 -6.04 -4.42
CA GLU A 30 1.51 -7.38 -3.89
C GLU A 30 0.24 -7.38 -3.04
N THR A 31 -0.62 -8.36 -3.32
CA THR A 31 -1.79 -8.68 -2.50
C THR A 31 -1.48 -9.89 -1.62
N PHE A 32 -1.67 -9.73 -0.32
CA PHE A 32 -1.64 -10.82 0.63
C PHE A 32 -3.07 -11.15 1.06
N ALA A 33 -3.46 -12.41 0.98
CA ALA A 33 -4.75 -12.92 1.49
C ALA A 33 -4.56 -13.83 2.71
N PRO A 34 -4.09 -13.29 3.85
CA PRO A 34 -3.83 -14.11 5.03
C PRO A 34 -5.13 -14.48 5.75
N ARG A 35 -5.20 -15.73 6.22
CA ARG A 35 -6.37 -16.30 6.90
C ARG A 35 -6.64 -15.73 8.30
N ASN A 36 -5.66 -15.09 8.94
CA ASN A 36 -5.77 -14.60 10.32
C ASN A 36 -5.38 -13.12 10.42
N VAL A 37 -6.00 -12.40 11.36
CA VAL A 37 -5.80 -10.96 11.61
C VAL A 37 -4.35 -10.61 11.94
N TRP A 38 -3.65 -11.45 12.70
CA TRP A 38 -2.22 -11.28 13.00
C TRP A 38 -1.36 -11.28 11.74
N ASN A 39 -1.65 -12.21 10.81
CA ASN A 39 -0.96 -12.29 9.54
C ASN A 39 -1.31 -11.12 8.60
N LYS A 40 -2.49 -10.49 8.73
CA LYS A 40 -2.80 -9.22 8.03
C LYS A 40 -1.94 -8.07 8.53
N ALA A 41 -1.79 -7.94 9.85
CA ALA A 41 -0.97 -6.90 10.44
C ALA A 41 0.50 -7.04 9.99
N SER A 42 1.05 -8.26 10.05
CA SER A 42 2.40 -8.53 9.53
C SER A 42 2.51 -8.29 8.03
N ALA A 43 1.54 -8.73 7.22
CA ALA A 43 1.56 -8.49 5.78
C ALA A 43 1.49 -6.99 5.43
N ALA A 44 0.61 -6.24 6.11
CA ALA A 44 0.52 -4.79 5.99
C ALA A 44 1.85 -4.11 6.35
N GLN A 45 2.47 -4.52 7.45
CA GLN A 45 3.76 -3.99 7.88
C GLN A 45 4.86 -4.29 6.87
N SER A 46 4.96 -5.53 6.37
CA SER A 46 5.96 -5.91 5.36
C SER A 46 5.78 -5.13 4.06
N LEU A 47 4.53 -4.95 3.60
CA LEU A 47 4.21 -4.11 2.44
C LEU A 47 4.65 -2.66 2.66
N LEU A 48 4.24 -2.05 3.77
CA LEU A 48 4.58 -0.68 4.10
C LEU A 48 6.08 -0.46 4.25
N LEU A 49 6.80 -1.42 4.83
CA LEU A 49 8.25 -1.37 4.96
C LEU A 49 8.91 -1.29 3.57
N LYS A 50 8.57 -2.22 2.67
CA LYS A 50 9.07 -2.22 1.28
C LYS A 50 8.75 -0.91 0.54
N LEU A 51 7.53 -0.39 0.73
CA LEU A 51 7.07 0.84 0.09
C LEU A 51 7.78 2.07 0.66
N ARG A 52 8.01 2.10 1.98
CA ARG A 52 8.78 3.15 2.66
C ARG A 52 10.22 3.16 2.17
N GLU A 53 10.86 2.00 2.02
CA GLU A 53 12.21 1.92 1.44
C GLU A 53 12.26 2.53 0.02
N LYS A 54 11.24 2.27 -0.81
CA LYS A 54 11.12 2.92 -2.13
C LYS A 54 10.89 4.44 -2.03
N LYS A 55 10.14 4.89 -1.02
CA LYS A 55 9.91 6.32 -0.75
C LYS A 55 11.21 7.01 -0.32
N GLU A 56 11.99 6.37 0.54
CA GLU A 56 13.31 6.85 0.98
C GLU A 56 14.32 6.89 -0.17
N LYS A 57 14.24 5.96 -1.12
CA LYS A 57 14.99 6.00 -2.39
C LYS A 57 14.49 7.09 -3.36
N GLY A 58 13.33 7.69 -3.11
CA GLY A 58 12.72 8.68 -3.99
C GLY A 58 12.04 8.11 -5.24
N GLU A 59 11.70 6.81 -5.25
CA GLU A 59 11.00 6.16 -6.36
C GLU A 59 9.47 6.42 -6.31
N VAL A 60 8.93 6.69 -5.13
CA VAL A 60 7.49 6.90 -4.90
C VAL A 60 7.23 8.15 -4.05
N THR A 61 6.17 8.90 -4.36
CA THR A 61 5.72 10.09 -3.60
C THR A 61 4.92 9.68 -2.36
N GLU A 62 3.93 8.83 -2.55
CA GLU A 62 3.03 8.38 -1.48
C GLU A 62 2.96 6.86 -1.43
N ILE A 63 2.66 6.34 -0.24
CA ILE A 63 2.49 4.91 0.00
C ILE A 63 1.12 4.69 0.61
N GLY A 64 0.56 3.51 0.39
CA GLY A 64 -0.77 3.16 0.85
C GLY A 64 -0.98 1.66 0.97
N LEU A 65 -2.11 1.33 1.56
CA LEU A 65 -2.61 -0.02 1.71
C LEU A 65 -4.10 -0.04 1.37
N VAL A 66 -4.47 -1.00 0.54
CA VAL A 66 -5.86 -1.41 0.37
C VAL A 66 -6.14 -2.50 1.39
N ILE A 67 -7.08 -2.26 2.30
CA ILE A 67 -7.47 -3.23 3.33
C ILE A 67 -8.86 -3.75 2.99
N GLU A 68 -8.90 -5.01 2.58
CA GLU A 68 -10.13 -5.73 2.26
C GLU A 68 -10.49 -6.71 3.39
N PRO A 69 -11.75 -7.19 3.46
CA PRO A 69 -12.21 -8.12 4.50
C PRO A 69 -11.40 -9.40 4.59
N TRP A 70 -10.75 -9.85 3.50
CA TRP A 70 -9.94 -11.08 3.47
C TRP A 70 -8.51 -10.87 2.91
N SER A 71 -8.22 -9.69 2.38
CA SER A 71 -6.96 -9.37 1.70
C SER A 71 -6.38 -8.03 2.19
N VAL A 72 -5.08 -7.86 1.99
CA VAL A 72 -4.40 -6.57 2.10
C VAL A 72 -3.50 -6.41 0.88
N THR A 73 -3.60 -5.28 0.20
CA THR A 73 -2.82 -5.00 -1.01
C THR A 73 -1.99 -3.76 -0.80
N GLY A 74 -0.70 -3.82 -1.13
CA GLY A 74 0.16 -2.63 -1.15
C GLY A 74 -0.24 -1.71 -2.29
N CYS A 75 -0.15 -0.40 -2.09
CA CYS A 75 -0.23 0.55 -3.19
C CYS A 75 0.72 1.72 -3.00
N TYR A 76 1.19 2.31 -4.09
CA TYR A 76 2.07 3.49 -4.04
C TYR A 76 1.76 4.46 -5.17
N LEU A 77 2.02 5.73 -4.91
CA LEU A 77 2.00 6.77 -5.92
C LEU A 77 3.43 6.97 -6.41
N PRO A 78 3.78 6.60 -7.66
CA PRO A 78 5.13 6.82 -8.18
C PRO A 78 5.48 8.32 -8.22
N LYS A 79 6.77 8.65 -8.06
CA LYS A 79 7.23 10.05 -7.99
C LYS A 79 7.05 10.84 -9.28
N GLU A 80 6.85 10.13 -10.38
CA GLU A 80 6.61 10.72 -11.68
C GLU A 80 5.75 9.72 -12.45
N THR A 81 4.49 10.05 -12.71
CA THR A 81 3.85 9.54 -13.93
C THR A 81 4.19 10.55 -15.02
N ALA A 82 5.44 10.53 -15.47
CA ALA A 82 5.67 10.83 -16.87
C ALA A 82 5.20 9.56 -17.60
N PRO A 83 4.11 9.61 -18.39
CA PRO A 83 3.91 8.56 -19.37
C PRO A 83 5.09 8.63 -20.34
N ARG A 84 6.03 7.70 -20.22
CA ARG A 84 6.94 7.31 -21.30
C ARG A 84 6.27 6.08 -21.92
N GLU A 85 5.20 6.25 -22.71
CA GLU A 85 5.19 6.55 -24.16
C GLU A 85 5.91 5.47 -24.97
N VAL A 86 5.16 4.72 -25.80
CA VAL A 86 5.33 4.53 -27.26
C VAL A 86 4.10 3.88 -27.86
#